data_AF-A0A2S1R860-F1
#
_entry.id   AF-A0A2S1R860-F1
#
_cell.length_a   1.000
_cell.length_b   1.000
_cell.length_c   1.000
_cell.angle_alpha   90.00
_cell.angle_beta   90.00
_cell.angle_gamma   90.00
#
_symmetry.space_group_name_H-M   'P 1'
#
loop_
_entity.id
_entity.type
_entity.pdbx_description
1 polymer ?
#
loop_
_entity_poly.entity_id
_entity_poly.type
_entity_poly.pdbx_seq_one_letter_code
_entity_poly.pdbx_strand_id
1 'polypeptide(L)'
;MGLLRRYRATGADLPFGDPLRGHGVAMEGYFLRITDRERGRVAIALIGINRGPDGHWATLGLASDEVTIPLEAGGARRPGDGDPSSSSPSAPTSAPSSPSAAVSTLRLAAAPHGWADPARIGARSGGQFEYRRDGIHVDMGEGARLHVDITDPVEWPHRAVGGSSIFQSVPALNQYWHPWLLGGRASGWAELDGRRWDFDDAEVYGEKNWGAEGFPDSWWWGQAQAFSEPHTCVAFAGGQIHSGPLRTEVTALVVRLPGGRVVRLGNPVVSPVRADVTDERWELEGRGYGWEIRVSGRSPLDRAHVLPVPLPSENRNSAGSIEHLSGELEVEVRRRGRLVWSDRSWLAALEHGGLDRAEAELRRRGVPEGETGAPPV
;
A
#
# COMPACT_ATOMS: atom_id res chain seq x y z
N MET A 1 25.99 19.87 14.23
CA MET A 1 25.24 18.79 13.52
C MET A 1 26.22 17.75 12.99
N GLY A 2 26.16 16.50 13.47
CA GLY A 2 27.08 15.42 13.08
C GLY A 2 26.84 14.88 11.65
N LEU A 3 27.87 14.24 11.07
CA LEU A 3 27.88 13.70 9.70
C LEU A 3 26.68 12.78 9.41
N LEU A 4 26.36 11.86 10.33
CA LEU A 4 25.23 10.94 10.19
C LEU A 4 23.88 11.64 10.05
N ARG A 5 23.66 12.75 10.77
CA ARG A 5 22.42 13.52 10.66
C ARG A 5 22.29 14.17 9.29
N ARG A 6 23.39 14.69 8.73
CA ARG A 6 23.39 15.28 7.37
C ARG A 6 23.15 14.23 6.31
N TYR A 7 23.75 13.05 6.46
CA TYR A 7 23.50 11.91 5.60
C TYR A 7 22.03 11.48 5.65
N ARG A 8 21.44 11.33 6.85
CA ARG A 8 20.01 11.02 6.98
C ARG A 8 19.09 12.08 6.40
N ALA A 9 19.47 13.35 6.47
CA ALA A 9 18.68 14.44 5.89
C ALA A 9 18.60 14.39 4.35
N THR A 10 19.39 13.54 3.67
CA THR A 10 19.22 13.24 2.24
C THR A 10 18.17 12.15 1.99
N GLY A 11 17.50 11.65 3.04
CA GLY A 11 16.62 10.49 3.00
C GLY A 11 17.34 9.14 3.12
N ALA A 12 18.67 9.11 3.17
CA ALA A 12 19.39 7.83 3.18
C ALA A 12 19.62 7.29 4.59
N ASP A 13 19.64 5.96 4.68
CA ASP A 13 20.03 5.21 5.85
C ASP A 13 21.20 4.28 5.56
N LEU A 14 22.14 4.20 6.49
CA LEU A 14 23.23 3.23 6.38
C LEU A 14 22.66 1.81 6.47
N PRO A 15 23.37 0.79 5.97
CA PRO A 15 23.05 -0.58 6.34
C PRO A 15 22.99 -0.70 7.87
N PHE A 16 22.03 -1.47 8.37
CA PHE A 16 21.69 -1.59 9.81
C PHE A 16 21.12 -0.32 10.45
N GLY A 17 20.89 0.74 9.68
CA GLY A 17 20.14 1.92 10.08
C GLY A 17 18.65 1.64 10.21
N ASP A 18 17.97 2.53 10.93
CA ASP A 18 16.54 2.43 11.21
C ASP A 18 15.74 3.38 10.28
N PRO A 19 15.08 2.85 9.22
CA PRO A 19 14.31 3.65 8.26
C PRO A 19 13.02 4.24 8.84
N LEU A 20 12.60 3.79 10.03
CA LEU A 20 11.33 4.17 10.62
C LEU A 20 11.32 5.60 11.16
N ARG A 21 12.49 6.13 11.49
CA ARG A 21 12.64 7.48 12.02
C ARG A 21 12.41 8.51 10.91
N GLY A 22 11.90 9.67 11.29
CA GLY A 22 11.88 10.84 10.41
C GLY A 22 13.30 11.23 9.96
N HIS A 23 13.49 11.32 8.66
CA HIS A 23 14.69 11.79 7.98
C HIS A 23 14.74 13.32 7.92
N GLY A 24 13.56 13.93 7.85
CA GLY A 24 13.43 15.36 7.66
C GLY A 24 13.73 15.81 6.23
N VAL A 25 13.31 15.00 5.29
CA VAL A 25 13.21 15.37 3.87
C VAL A 25 11.94 16.18 3.62
N ALA A 26 11.65 16.51 2.36
CA ALA A 26 10.49 17.33 2.00
C ALA A 26 9.15 16.65 2.31
N MET A 27 9.08 15.32 2.15
CA MET A 27 7.87 14.54 2.39
C MET A 27 8.18 13.23 3.12
N GLU A 28 7.41 12.91 4.16
CA GLU A 28 7.39 11.62 4.85
C GLU A 28 5.95 11.12 4.94
N GLY A 29 5.60 10.04 4.26
CA GLY A 29 4.28 9.43 4.33
C GLY A 29 4.24 8.20 5.22
N TYR A 30 3.11 8.04 5.89
CA TYR A 30 2.78 6.93 6.77
C TYR A 30 1.41 6.43 6.35
N PHE A 31 1.31 5.14 6.09
CA PHE A 31 0.09 4.51 5.63
C PHE A 31 -0.21 3.31 6.52
N LEU A 32 -1.46 3.19 6.94
CA LEU A 32 -1.99 2.02 7.63
C LEU A 32 -3.20 1.50 6.86
N ARG A 33 -3.29 0.19 6.73
CA ARG A 33 -4.43 -0.50 6.15
C ARG A 33 -4.92 -1.58 7.09
N ILE A 34 -6.23 -1.61 7.29
CA ILE A 34 -6.95 -2.62 8.08
C ILE A 34 -7.83 -3.41 7.11
N THR A 35 -7.79 -4.73 7.23
CA THR A 35 -8.51 -5.67 6.36
C THR A 35 -9.33 -6.61 7.24
N ASP A 36 -10.65 -6.44 7.22
CA ASP A 36 -11.63 -7.38 7.81
C ASP A 36 -12.16 -8.26 6.68
N ARG A 37 -11.54 -9.44 6.56
CA ARG A 37 -11.90 -10.45 5.56
C ARG A 37 -13.33 -10.95 5.73
N GLU A 38 -13.79 -11.18 6.96
CA GLU A 38 -15.09 -11.82 7.20
C GLU A 38 -16.24 -10.95 6.71
N ARG A 39 -16.08 -9.63 6.85
CA ARG A 39 -17.09 -8.65 6.42
C ARG A 39 -16.80 -8.02 5.06
N GLY A 40 -15.68 -8.37 4.42
CA GLY A 40 -15.27 -7.78 3.15
C GLY A 40 -14.97 -6.29 3.26
N ARG A 41 -14.46 -5.84 4.41
CA ARG A 41 -14.20 -4.42 4.69
C ARG A 41 -12.73 -4.12 4.70
N VAL A 42 -12.38 -2.96 4.17
CA VAL A 42 -11.04 -2.39 4.26
C VAL A 42 -11.14 -0.93 4.65
N ALA A 43 -10.24 -0.48 5.51
CA ALA A 43 -10.07 0.93 5.83
C ALA A 43 -8.59 1.28 5.74
N ILE A 44 -8.29 2.44 5.17
CA ILE A 44 -6.95 3.00 5.11
C ILE A 44 -6.93 4.34 5.82
N ALA A 45 -5.80 4.64 6.46
CA ALA A 45 -5.52 5.96 6.97
C ALA A 45 -4.08 6.34 6.61
N LEU A 46 -3.92 7.54 6.06
CA LEU A 46 -2.64 8.05 5.62
C LEU A 46 -2.38 9.45 6.15
N ILE A 47 -1.11 9.71 6.45
CA ILE A 47 -0.58 11.04 6.76
C ILE A 47 0.73 11.25 6.03
N GLY A 48 0.78 12.29 5.19
CA GLY A 48 2.01 12.80 4.56
C GLY A 48 2.49 14.05 5.27
N ILE A 49 3.64 14.01 5.94
CA ILE A 49 4.28 15.15 6.59
C ILE A 49 5.11 15.90 5.58
N ASN A 50 4.73 17.16 5.32
CA ASN A 50 5.28 17.97 4.26
C ASN A 50 6.04 19.17 4.83
N ARG A 51 7.17 19.49 4.20
CA ARG A 51 7.95 20.69 4.47
C ARG A 51 7.90 21.59 3.25
N GLY A 52 7.11 22.66 3.36
CA GLY A 52 6.98 23.66 2.32
C GLY A 52 7.62 25.00 2.69
N PRO A 53 7.56 25.98 1.78
CA PRO A 53 8.06 27.34 2.02
C PRO A 53 7.39 28.02 3.23
N ASP A 54 6.12 27.69 3.52
CA ASP A 54 5.35 28.28 4.63
C ASP A 54 5.46 27.48 5.94
N GLY A 55 6.32 26.47 5.99
CA GLY A 55 6.55 25.62 7.14
C GLY A 55 6.00 24.20 6.97
N HIS A 56 5.75 23.54 8.11
CA HIS A 56 5.31 22.16 8.13
C HIS A 56 3.78 22.04 8.10
N TRP A 57 3.28 21.14 7.27
CA TRP A 57 1.86 20.80 7.13
C TRP A 57 1.70 19.30 6.87
N ALA A 58 0.47 18.82 6.79
CA ALA A 58 0.18 17.42 6.56
C ALA A 58 -0.92 17.20 5.52
N THR A 59 -0.73 16.22 4.65
CA THR A 59 -1.78 15.63 3.80
C THR A 59 -2.42 14.49 4.58
N LEU A 60 -3.72 14.55 4.83
CA LEU A 60 -4.46 13.53 5.56
C LEU A 60 -5.45 12.83 4.62
N GLY A 61 -5.60 11.53 4.80
CA GLY A 61 -6.62 10.74 4.11
C GLY A 61 -7.16 9.63 5.00
N LEU A 62 -8.48 9.44 4.93
CA LEU A 62 -9.20 8.30 5.49
C LEU A 62 -10.16 7.80 4.41
N ALA A 63 -10.06 6.53 4.06
CA ALA A 63 -10.89 5.94 3.01
C ALA A 63 -11.23 4.49 3.34
N SER A 64 -12.29 3.98 2.73
CA SER A 64 -12.75 2.61 2.98
C SER A 64 -13.45 2.02 1.78
N ASP A 65 -13.43 0.69 1.69
CA ASP A 65 -14.30 -0.11 0.81
C ASP A 65 -14.97 -1.22 1.60
N GLU A 66 -16.25 -1.46 1.32
CA GLU A 66 -16.97 -2.68 1.72
C GLU A 66 -17.44 -3.40 0.46
N VAL A 67 -17.01 -4.65 0.28
CA VAL A 67 -17.28 -5.46 -0.90
C VAL A 67 -17.83 -6.83 -0.54
N THR A 68 -18.62 -7.41 -1.44
CA THR A 68 -19.03 -8.81 -1.30
C THR A 68 -17.91 -9.73 -1.76
N ILE A 69 -17.36 -10.53 -0.84
CA ILE A 69 -16.36 -11.56 -1.19
C ILE A 69 -17.08 -12.79 -1.77
N PRO A 70 -16.62 -13.34 -2.92
CA PRO A 70 -17.20 -14.57 -3.47
C PRO A 70 -17.16 -15.75 -2.49
N LEU A 71 -18.26 -16.51 -2.41
CA LEU A 71 -18.41 -17.66 -1.49
C LEU A 71 -17.32 -18.74 -1.67
N GLU A 72 -16.77 -18.90 -2.88
CA GLU A 72 -15.68 -19.85 -3.15
C GLU A 72 -14.34 -19.47 -2.50
N ALA A 73 -14.17 -18.22 -2.07
CA ALA A 73 -12.98 -17.75 -1.37
C ALA A 73 -12.86 -18.26 0.08
N GLY A 74 -13.86 -19.02 0.57
CA GLY A 74 -13.88 -19.61 1.92
C GLY A 74 -13.44 -21.09 1.98
N GLY A 75 -13.12 -21.74 0.86
CA GLY A 75 -12.91 -23.18 0.80
C GLY A 75 -11.49 -23.59 0.42
N ALA A 76 -10.70 -24.07 1.38
CA ALA A 76 -9.44 -24.75 1.10
C ALA A 76 -9.67 -26.03 0.25
N ARG A 77 -9.20 -26.05 -0.99
CA ARG A 77 -9.11 -27.29 -1.77
C ARG A 77 -8.03 -28.17 -1.15
N ARG A 78 -8.43 -29.26 -0.48
CA ARG A 78 -7.51 -30.33 -0.09
C ARG A 78 -6.99 -31.04 -1.35
N PRO A 79 -5.69 -31.30 -1.49
CA PRO A 79 -5.17 -32.11 -2.58
C PRO A 79 -5.28 -33.59 -2.20
N GLY A 80 -6.14 -34.32 -2.91
CA GLY A 80 -6.24 -35.78 -2.80
C GLY A 80 -7.67 -36.24 -2.90
N ASP A 81 -8.14 -36.42 -4.13
CA ASP A 81 -8.93 -37.58 -4.58
C ASP A 81 -9.00 -37.52 -6.12
N GLY A 82 -8.21 -38.39 -6.77
CA GLY A 82 -8.56 -38.90 -8.10
C GLY A 82 -9.71 -39.91 -7.93
N ASP A 83 -10.54 -40.23 -8.91
CA ASP A 83 -10.22 -40.58 -10.30
C ASP A 83 -11.52 -40.51 -11.16
N PRO A 84 -11.66 -41.09 -12.37
CA PRO A 84 -12.03 -40.32 -13.55
C PRO A 84 -13.42 -40.67 -14.14
N SER A 85 -13.77 -39.94 -15.21
CA SER A 85 -14.81 -40.22 -16.20
C SER A 85 -16.27 -39.89 -15.85
N SER A 86 -16.79 -38.82 -16.48
CA SER A 86 -18.00 -38.91 -17.31
C SER A 86 -18.14 -37.66 -18.18
N SER A 87 -18.25 -37.87 -19.48
CA SER A 87 -18.55 -36.92 -20.54
C SER A 87 -19.98 -36.39 -20.50
N SER A 88 -20.19 -35.08 -20.76
CA SER A 88 -21.31 -34.41 -21.50
C SER A 88 -21.55 -32.98 -20.97
N PRO A 89 -22.25 -32.09 -21.71
CA PRO A 89 -21.65 -31.10 -22.60
C PRO A 89 -21.70 -29.68 -22.02
N SER A 90 -20.87 -28.82 -22.63
CA SER A 90 -20.77 -27.37 -22.48
C SER A 90 -22.08 -26.64 -22.10
N ALA A 91 -22.12 -26.16 -20.86
CA ALA A 91 -22.96 -25.02 -20.46
C ALA A 91 -22.18 -23.72 -20.74
N PRO A 92 -22.84 -22.63 -21.16
CA PRO A 92 -22.17 -21.36 -21.34
C PRO A 92 -21.67 -20.87 -19.98
N THR A 93 -20.37 -20.60 -19.90
CA THR A 93 -19.73 -19.90 -18.78
C THR A 93 -20.38 -18.53 -18.66
N SER A 94 -21.38 -18.42 -17.79
CA SER A 94 -21.83 -17.12 -17.31
C SER A 94 -20.64 -16.54 -16.53
N ALA A 95 -20.12 -15.42 -17.03
CA ALA A 95 -19.20 -14.61 -16.25
C ALA A 95 -19.82 -14.40 -14.86
N PRO A 96 -19.06 -14.54 -13.76
CA PRO A 96 -19.59 -14.21 -12.45
C PRO A 96 -20.11 -12.77 -12.53
N SER A 97 -21.40 -12.61 -12.26
CA SER A 97 -22.04 -11.31 -12.14
C SER A 97 -21.20 -10.44 -11.22
N SER A 98 -20.88 -9.23 -11.68
CA SER A 98 -20.09 -8.24 -10.94
C SER A 98 -20.49 -8.22 -9.46
N PRO A 99 -19.53 -8.24 -8.52
CA PRO A 99 -19.87 -8.17 -7.11
C PRO A 99 -20.74 -6.92 -6.86
N SER A 100 -21.83 -7.16 -6.13
CA SER A 100 -22.80 -6.18 -5.64
C SER A 100 -22.13 -4.89 -5.13
N ALA A 101 -22.75 -3.74 -5.43
CA ALA A 101 -22.35 -2.37 -5.12
C ALA A 101 -21.37 -2.24 -3.93
N ALA A 102 -20.13 -1.83 -4.23
CA ALA A 102 -19.18 -1.46 -3.21
C ALA A 102 -19.65 -0.18 -2.52
N VAL A 103 -19.60 -0.13 -1.20
CA VAL A 103 -19.80 1.13 -0.46
C VAL A 103 -18.41 1.67 -0.13
N SER A 104 -18.08 2.77 -0.79
CA SER A 104 -16.77 3.42 -0.68
C SER A 104 -16.89 4.78 -0.02
N THR A 105 -15.91 5.16 0.78
CA THR A 105 -15.87 6.49 1.43
C THR A 105 -14.49 7.11 1.25
N LEU A 106 -14.44 8.44 1.18
CA LEU A 106 -13.18 9.19 1.08
C LEU A 106 -13.29 10.53 1.82
N ARG A 107 -12.41 10.72 2.80
CA ARG A 107 -12.18 12.02 3.44
C ARG A 107 -10.72 12.42 3.27
N LEU A 108 -10.52 13.63 2.77
CA LEU A 108 -9.20 14.23 2.56
C LEU A 108 -9.11 15.57 3.31
N ALA A 109 -7.91 15.92 3.78
CA ALA A 109 -7.65 17.26 4.30
C ALA A 109 -6.19 17.67 4.13
N ALA A 110 -5.95 18.96 3.97
CA ALA A 110 -4.66 19.57 4.27
C ALA A 110 -4.72 20.14 5.69
N ALA A 111 -3.83 19.69 6.56
CA ALA A 111 -3.83 20.01 7.98
C ALA A 111 -2.54 20.76 8.39
N PRO A 112 -2.60 21.66 9.38
CA PRO A 112 -1.42 22.39 9.84
C PRO A 112 -0.49 21.50 10.69
N HIS A 113 0.73 21.97 10.92
CA HIS A 113 1.65 21.43 11.93
C HIS A 113 2.02 19.94 11.76
N GLY A 114 2.41 19.53 10.55
CA GLY A 114 2.93 18.18 10.31
C GLY A 114 4.20 17.89 11.12
N TRP A 115 4.22 16.76 11.83
CA TRP A 115 5.37 16.28 12.58
C TRP A 115 5.62 14.79 12.36
N ALA A 116 6.86 14.45 12.00
CA ALA A 116 7.37 13.09 11.92
C ALA A 116 8.33 12.84 13.09
N ASP A 117 8.19 11.70 13.78
CA ASP A 117 8.99 11.36 14.96
C ASP A 117 10.46 11.08 14.55
N PRO A 118 11.45 11.86 15.05
CA PRO A 118 12.85 11.69 14.68
C PRO A 118 13.53 10.47 15.33
N ALA A 119 12.86 9.77 16.24
CA ALA A 119 13.44 8.70 17.04
C ALA A 119 12.85 7.31 16.75
N ARG A 120 11.66 7.22 16.17
CA ARG A 120 10.91 5.98 15.94
C ARG A 120 9.87 6.15 14.83
N ILE A 121 9.15 5.08 14.48
CA ILE A 121 7.95 5.19 13.64
C ILE A 121 6.92 6.07 14.36
N GLY A 122 6.41 7.09 13.67
CA GLY A 122 5.31 7.90 14.17
C GLY A 122 5.16 9.23 13.45
N ALA A 123 3.93 9.70 13.35
CA ALA A 123 3.58 10.97 12.74
C ALA A 123 2.33 11.56 13.40
N ARG A 124 2.21 12.89 13.41
CA ARG A 124 0.99 13.55 13.88
C ARG A 124 0.76 14.90 13.21
N SER A 125 -0.49 15.33 13.24
CA SER A 125 -0.92 16.68 12.88
C SER A 125 -2.02 17.12 13.82
N GLY A 126 -1.69 18.04 14.73
CA GLY A 126 -2.60 18.52 15.77
C GLY A 126 -3.28 17.40 16.55
N GLY A 127 -4.60 17.52 16.75
CA GLY A 127 -5.46 16.45 17.28
C GLY A 127 -6.16 15.62 16.19
N GLN A 128 -5.91 15.91 14.91
CA GLN A 128 -6.65 15.30 13.80
C GLN A 128 -6.10 13.93 13.41
N PHE A 129 -4.80 13.71 13.64
CA PHE A 129 -4.14 12.48 13.22
C PHE A 129 -2.94 12.17 14.11
N GLU A 130 -2.84 10.92 14.56
CA GLU A 130 -1.69 10.36 15.26
C GLU A 130 -1.45 8.93 14.77
N TYR A 131 -0.33 8.72 14.10
CA TYR A 131 0.21 7.41 13.71
C TYR A 131 1.23 6.98 14.76
N ARG A 132 1.02 5.81 15.36
CA ARG A 132 1.91 5.21 16.36
C ARG A 132 2.32 3.81 15.92
N ARG A 133 3.29 3.23 16.61
CA ARG A 133 3.73 1.85 16.37
C ARG A 133 2.66 0.83 16.72
N ASP A 134 1.85 1.15 17.73
CA ASP A 134 0.88 0.27 18.38
C ASP A 134 -0.57 0.68 18.08
N GLY A 135 -0.79 1.60 17.14
CA GLY A 135 -2.15 2.02 16.78
C GLY A 135 -2.20 3.32 16.01
N ILE A 136 -3.42 3.74 15.69
CA ILE A 136 -3.71 4.97 14.97
C ILE A 136 -4.94 5.65 15.55
N HIS A 137 -4.90 6.98 15.56
CA HIS A 137 -6.02 7.83 15.95
C HIS A 137 -6.24 8.90 14.89
N VAL A 138 -7.44 8.96 14.34
CA VAL A 138 -7.84 9.91 13.29
C VAL A 138 -9.16 10.53 13.70
N ASP A 139 -9.22 11.86 13.70
CA ASP A 139 -10.44 12.65 13.86
C ASP A 139 -10.45 13.81 12.85
N MET A 140 -11.08 13.57 11.71
CA MET A 140 -11.23 14.55 10.62
C MET A 140 -12.66 15.15 10.60
N GLY A 141 -13.37 15.06 11.73
CA GLY A 141 -14.74 15.49 11.91
C GLY A 141 -15.76 14.36 11.81
N GLU A 142 -17.04 14.73 11.90
CA GLU A 142 -18.17 13.81 11.77
C GLU A 142 -18.09 13.01 10.46
N GLY A 143 -18.32 11.70 10.55
CA GLY A 143 -18.22 10.77 9.43
C GLY A 143 -16.80 10.40 9.00
N ALA A 144 -15.75 10.86 9.69
CA ALA A 144 -14.37 10.55 9.32
C ALA A 144 -13.45 10.39 10.54
N ARG A 145 -13.60 9.27 11.23
CA ARG A 145 -12.82 8.92 12.43
C ARG A 145 -12.34 7.48 12.41
N LEU A 146 -11.15 7.21 12.96
CA LEU A 146 -10.58 5.88 13.06
C LEU A 146 -9.73 5.77 14.33
N HIS A 147 -10.06 4.84 15.21
CA HIS A 147 -9.33 4.58 16.45
C HIS A 147 -9.07 3.08 16.54
N VAL A 148 -7.82 2.68 16.34
CA VAL A 148 -7.45 1.26 16.33
C VAL A 148 -6.14 1.05 17.06
N ASP A 149 -6.11 0.04 17.91
CA ASP A 149 -4.91 -0.48 18.54
C ASP A 149 -4.41 -1.71 17.77
N ILE A 150 -3.10 -1.87 17.72
CA ILE A 150 -2.41 -2.95 17.03
C ILE A 150 -1.79 -3.90 18.06
N THR A 151 -2.16 -5.18 18.00
CA THR A 151 -1.55 -6.26 18.78
C THR A 151 -0.83 -7.25 17.87
N ASP A 152 0.07 -8.03 18.46
CA ASP A 152 0.89 -9.04 17.78
C ASP A 152 1.56 -8.57 16.47
N PRO A 153 2.24 -7.41 16.47
CA PRO A 153 2.79 -6.83 15.26
C PRO A 153 3.85 -7.75 14.64
N VAL A 154 3.71 -7.99 13.34
CA VAL A 154 4.65 -8.75 12.54
C VAL A 154 5.51 -7.76 11.76
N GLU A 155 6.60 -7.35 12.38
CA GLU A 155 7.48 -6.33 11.81
C GLU A 155 8.43 -6.90 10.75
N TRP A 156 9.00 -5.99 9.96
CA TRP A 156 10.04 -6.28 9.00
C TRP A 156 11.21 -7.06 9.63
N PRO A 157 11.56 -8.26 9.12
CA PRO A 157 12.50 -9.15 9.81
C PRO A 157 13.98 -8.82 9.52
N HIS A 158 14.28 -8.07 8.45
CA HIS A 158 15.67 -7.83 8.03
C HIS A 158 16.24 -6.59 8.71
N ARG A 159 17.20 -6.80 9.61
CA ARG A 159 17.88 -5.70 10.32
C ARG A 159 18.90 -4.96 9.46
N ALA A 160 19.40 -5.56 8.38
CA ALA A 160 20.46 -4.95 7.57
C ALA A 160 19.94 -3.88 6.60
N VAL A 161 18.76 -4.10 6.02
CA VAL A 161 18.14 -3.21 5.04
C VAL A 161 16.61 -3.34 5.10
N GLY A 162 15.92 -2.25 4.78
CA GLY A 162 14.47 -2.13 4.64
C GLY A 162 13.95 -2.50 3.25
N GLY A 163 12.76 -1.99 2.90
CA GLY A 163 12.04 -2.33 1.67
C GLY A 163 12.79 -1.94 0.40
N SER A 164 13.38 -0.73 0.41
CA SER A 164 14.28 -0.21 -0.63
C SER A 164 15.60 -0.97 -0.74
N SER A 165 15.92 -1.94 0.14
CA SER A 165 17.20 -2.66 0.13
C SER A 165 18.40 -1.70 0.15
N ILE A 166 19.48 -1.98 -0.58
CA ILE A 166 20.69 -1.14 -0.63
C ILE A 166 20.41 0.28 -1.14
N PHE A 167 19.31 0.51 -1.87
CA PHE A 167 18.91 1.86 -2.29
C PHE A 167 18.56 2.77 -1.12
N GLN A 168 18.19 2.20 0.05
CA GLN A 168 18.03 3.02 1.25
C GLN A 168 19.32 3.77 1.59
N SER A 169 20.48 3.27 1.19
CA SER A 169 21.78 3.89 1.45
C SER A 169 22.25 4.84 0.35
N VAL A 170 21.47 5.04 -0.70
CA VAL A 170 21.78 6.00 -1.76
C VAL A 170 21.15 7.34 -1.35
N PRO A 171 21.93 8.43 -1.22
CA PRO A 171 21.40 9.74 -0.84
C PRO A 171 20.56 10.37 -1.94
N ALA A 172 19.57 11.18 -1.54
CA ALA A 172 18.79 12.06 -2.40
C ALA A 172 18.04 11.34 -3.54
N LEU A 173 17.55 10.13 -3.28
CA LEU A 173 16.55 9.52 -4.15
C LEU A 173 15.25 10.32 -4.05
N ASN A 174 14.52 10.39 -5.16
CA ASN A 174 13.20 11.00 -5.20
C ASN A 174 12.22 10.28 -4.28
N GLN A 175 12.34 8.95 -4.14
CA GLN A 175 11.46 8.14 -3.31
C GLN A 175 12.19 6.99 -2.60
N TYR A 176 11.81 6.73 -1.37
CA TYR A 176 12.13 5.55 -0.57
C TYR A 176 10.83 4.88 -0.09
N TRP A 177 10.90 3.57 0.17
CA TRP A 177 9.74 2.78 0.58
C TRP A 177 10.13 1.69 1.58
N HIS A 178 9.31 1.53 2.62
CA HIS A 178 9.52 0.51 3.62
C HIS A 178 8.19 -0.03 4.21
N PRO A 179 7.84 -1.29 3.91
CA PRO A 179 6.69 -1.96 4.51
C PRO A 179 7.07 -2.50 5.89
N TRP A 180 6.94 -1.67 6.92
CA TRP A 180 7.48 -1.97 8.25
C TRP A 180 6.63 -2.97 9.03
N LEU A 181 5.31 -2.98 8.81
CA LEU A 181 4.34 -3.86 9.45
C LEU A 181 3.72 -4.77 8.40
N LEU A 182 4.14 -6.03 8.37
CA LEU A 182 3.73 -7.05 7.39
C LEU A 182 2.55 -7.90 7.88
N GLY A 183 1.98 -7.57 9.03
CA GLY A 183 0.91 -8.31 9.68
C GLY A 183 0.76 -7.90 11.15
N GLY A 184 -0.26 -8.42 11.78
CA GLY A 184 -0.66 -8.10 13.15
C GLY A 184 -2.18 -8.11 13.24
N ARG A 185 -2.71 -7.67 14.37
CA ARG A 185 -4.14 -7.63 14.65
C ARG A 185 -4.58 -6.22 15.00
N ALA A 186 -5.62 -5.74 14.35
CA ALA A 186 -6.22 -4.43 14.57
C ALA A 186 -7.57 -4.59 15.28
N SER A 187 -7.72 -3.94 16.43
CA SER A 187 -8.99 -3.90 17.16
C SER A 187 -9.35 -2.46 17.51
N GLY A 188 -10.63 -2.12 17.39
CA GLY A 188 -11.11 -0.76 17.57
C GLY A 188 -12.24 -0.45 16.61
N TRP A 189 -12.25 0.74 16.02
CA TRP A 189 -13.40 1.19 15.26
C TRP A 189 -13.12 2.32 14.26
N ALA A 190 -14.03 2.46 13.30
CA ALA A 190 -14.11 3.61 12.39
C ALA A 190 -15.53 4.18 12.32
N GLU A 191 -15.62 5.48 12.10
CA GLU A 191 -16.82 6.20 11.66
C GLU A 191 -16.55 6.72 10.25
N LEU A 192 -17.29 6.20 9.26
CA LEU A 192 -17.06 6.42 7.82
C LEU A 192 -18.40 6.77 7.17
N ASP A 193 -18.56 8.03 6.75
CA ASP A 193 -19.79 8.61 6.21
C ASP A 193 -21.05 8.26 7.03
N GLY A 194 -20.94 8.43 8.36
CA GLY A 194 -22.01 8.18 9.32
C GLY A 194 -22.23 6.71 9.67
N ARG A 195 -21.45 5.78 9.10
CA ARG A 195 -21.50 4.35 9.44
C ARG A 195 -20.41 4.02 10.45
N ARG A 196 -20.80 3.30 11.50
CA ARG A 196 -19.88 2.75 12.49
C ARG A 196 -19.43 1.35 12.06
N TRP A 197 -18.12 1.15 11.93
CA TRP A 197 -17.48 -0.15 11.79
C TRP A 197 -16.70 -0.46 13.05
N ASP A 198 -16.88 -1.67 13.59
CA ASP A 198 -16.05 -2.18 14.68
C ASP A 198 -15.14 -3.26 14.09
N PHE A 199 -13.85 -3.16 14.42
CA PHE A 199 -12.83 -4.12 14.04
C PHE A 199 -12.50 -4.96 15.27
N ASP A 200 -12.58 -6.28 15.10
CA ASP A 200 -12.19 -7.26 16.10
C ASP A 200 -11.23 -8.23 15.41
N ASP A 201 -9.96 -8.20 15.83
CA ASP A 201 -8.88 -9.05 15.30
C ASP A 201 -8.62 -8.96 13.77
N ALA A 202 -8.91 -7.80 13.16
CA ALA A 202 -8.71 -7.57 11.72
C ALA A 202 -7.22 -7.60 11.34
N GLU A 203 -6.90 -7.98 10.10
CA GLU A 203 -5.50 -7.96 9.64
C GLU A 203 -5.03 -6.53 9.40
N VAL A 204 -3.77 -6.23 9.72
CA VAL A 204 -3.19 -4.89 9.56
C VAL A 204 -1.88 -4.91 8.78
N TYR A 205 -1.70 -3.88 7.97
CA TYR A 205 -0.48 -3.57 7.24
C TYR A 205 -0.10 -2.11 7.47
N GLY A 206 1.19 -1.83 7.51
CA GLY A 206 1.71 -0.48 7.69
C GLY A 206 3.01 -0.25 6.92
N GLU A 207 3.12 0.92 6.33
CA GLU A 207 4.32 1.33 5.60
C GLU A 207 4.69 2.79 5.83
N LYS A 208 5.95 3.07 5.48
CA LYS A 208 6.52 4.41 5.46
C LYS A 208 7.18 4.65 4.12
N ASN A 209 6.93 5.81 3.54
CA ASN A 209 7.59 6.29 2.34
C ASN A 209 8.13 7.71 2.59
N TRP A 210 9.16 8.12 1.87
CA TRP A 210 9.72 9.46 2.04
C TRP A 210 10.54 9.84 0.81
N GLY A 211 10.72 11.13 0.59
CA GLY A 211 11.30 11.62 -0.65
C GLY A 211 11.76 13.07 -0.60
N ALA A 212 12.62 13.42 -1.55
CA ALA A 212 13.15 14.77 -1.69
C ALA A 212 12.11 15.78 -2.21
N GLU A 213 11.08 15.34 -2.96
CA GLU A 213 10.11 16.23 -3.61
C GLU A 213 8.72 15.60 -3.78
N GLY A 214 8.23 14.86 -2.79
CA GLY A 214 6.94 14.14 -2.93
C GLY A 214 7.12 12.83 -3.71
N PHE A 215 6.21 12.53 -4.64
CA PHE A 215 6.14 11.24 -5.36
C PHE A 215 6.82 11.29 -6.74
N PRO A 216 7.24 10.14 -7.31
CA PRO A 216 7.76 10.06 -8.68
C PRO A 216 6.74 10.49 -9.76
N ASP A 217 7.22 10.78 -10.98
CA ASP A 217 6.35 11.08 -12.14
C ASP A 217 5.38 9.93 -12.47
N SER A 218 5.83 8.69 -12.26
CA SER A 218 5.04 7.47 -12.42
C SER A 218 5.48 6.42 -11.43
N TRP A 219 4.51 5.81 -10.74
CA TRP A 219 4.73 4.74 -9.78
C TRP A 219 3.56 3.76 -9.77
N TRP A 220 3.82 2.60 -9.21
CA TRP A 220 2.82 1.58 -8.94
C TRP A 220 3.07 0.99 -7.56
N TRP A 221 2.00 0.67 -6.89
CA TRP A 221 2.04 0.07 -5.56
C TRP A 221 0.94 -0.97 -5.44
N GLY A 222 1.12 -1.89 -4.52
CA GLY A 222 0.04 -2.77 -4.13
C GLY A 222 0.34 -3.54 -2.87
N GLN A 223 -0.73 -3.90 -2.17
CA GLN A 223 -0.66 -4.68 -0.95
C GLN A 223 -1.86 -5.61 -0.87
N ALA A 224 -1.66 -6.82 -0.37
CA ALA A 224 -2.75 -7.74 -0.10
C ALA A 224 -2.50 -8.56 1.17
N GLN A 225 -3.60 -8.74 1.90
CA GLN A 225 -3.83 -9.71 2.97
C GLN A 225 -5.11 -10.50 2.62
N ALA A 226 -5.77 -11.16 3.58
CA ALA A 226 -7.02 -11.87 3.37
C ALA A 226 -6.94 -13.02 2.33
N PHE A 227 -5.77 -13.62 2.17
CA PHE A 227 -5.60 -14.88 1.45
C PHE A 227 -6.17 -16.05 2.27
N SER A 228 -6.26 -17.23 1.67
CA SER A 228 -6.77 -18.44 2.32
C SER A 228 -5.97 -18.83 3.57
N GLU A 229 -4.64 -18.71 3.52
CA GLU A 229 -3.77 -18.93 4.67
C GLU A 229 -3.53 -17.64 5.48
N PRO A 230 -3.79 -17.64 6.80
CA PRO A 230 -3.69 -16.45 7.64
C PRO A 230 -2.27 -15.93 7.76
N HIS A 231 -2.13 -14.65 8.09
CA HIS A 231 -0.84 -13.97 8.26
C HIS A 231 0.02 -13.92 7.00
N THR A 232 -0.53 -14.21 5.82
CA THR A 232 0.20 -14.02 4.57
C THR A 232 0.06 -12.57 4.11
N CYS A 233 1.12 -12.03 3.53
CA CYS A 233 1.14 -10.65 3.06
C CYS A 233 1.92 -10.57 1.76
N VAL A 234 1.36 -9.89 0.77
CA VAL A 234 2.05 -9.46 -0.44
C VAL A 234 2.11 -7.94 -0.39
N ALA A 235 3.27 -7.37 -0.69
CA ALA A 235 3.42 -5.92 -0.87
C ALA A 235 4.46 -5.64 -1.96
N PHE A 236 4.20 -4.66 -2.80
CA PHE A 236 5.13 -4.22 -3.82
C PHE A 236 5.04 -2.71 -4.03
N ALA A 237 6.16 -2.13 -4.42
CA ALA A 237 6.24 -0.73 -4.80
C ALA A 237 7.30 -0.60 -5.89
N GLY A 238 6.99 0.15 -6.93
CA GLY A 238 7.93 0.48 -7.98
C GLY A 238 7.59 1.78 -8.67
N GLY A 239 8.51 2.25 -9.50
CA GLY A 239 8.34 3.48 -10.22
C GLY A 239 9.65 3.97 -10.80
N GLN A 240 9.61 5.15 -11.40
CA GLN A 240 10.79 5.80 -11.94
C GLN A 240 11.62 6.43 -10.81
N ILE A 241 12.79 5.86 -10.55
CA ILE A 241 13.75 6.38 -9.59
C ILE A 241 14.79 7.21 -10.34
N HIS A 242 15.07 8.43 -9.85
CA HIS A 242 16.12 9.27 -10.38
C HIS A 242 17.09 9.77 -9.31
N SER A 243 18.36 9.84 -9.70
CA SER A 243 19.44 10.49 -8.94
C SER A 243 20.37 11.15 -9.93
N GLY A 244 20.28 12.47 -10.06
CA GLY A 244 20.98 13.22 -11.11
C GLY A 244 20.55 12.75 -12.52
N PRO A 245 21.47 12.41 -13.44
CA PRO A 245 21.14 12.04 -14.82
C PRO A 245 20.62 10.59 -14.98
N LEU A 246 20.71 9.76 -13.94
CA LEU A 246 20.28 8.36 -14.00
C LEU A 246 18.77 8.28 -13.78
N ARG A 247 18.06 7.66 -14.72
CA ARG A 247 16.64 7.30 -14.60
C ARG A 247 16.49 5.80 -14.79
N THR A 248 15.88 5.13 -13.82
CA THR A 248 15.67 3.68 -13.88
C THR A 248 14.37 3.31 -13.19
N GLU A 249 13.67 2.33 -13.74
CA GLU A 249 12.53 1.72 -13.07
C GLU A 249 13.02 0.62 -12.14
N VAL A 250 12.58 0.69 -10.88
CA VAL A 250 12.90 -0.32 -9.88
C VAL A 250 11.60 -0.72 -9.22
N THR A 251 11.38 -2.03 -9.09
CA THR A 251 10.26 -2.59 -8.33
C THR A 251 10.80 -3.47 -7.21
N ALA A 252 10.33 -3.22 -5.99
CA ALA A 252 10.47 -4.12 -4.87
C ALA A 252 9.22 -4.99 -4.74
N LEU A 253 9.41 -6.28 -4.46
CA LEU A 253 8.34 -7.25 -4.26
C LEU A 253 8.62 -8.05 -2.99
N VAL A 254 7.69 -8.00 -2.04
CA VAL A 254 7.76 -8.63 -0.73
C VAL A 254 6.62 -9.62 -0.59
N VAL A 255 6.94 -10.85 -0.18
CA VAL A 255 5.95 -11.86 0.18
C VAL A 255 6.30 -12.44 1.53
N ARG A 256 5.39 -12.33 2.50
CA ARG A 256 5.38 -13.13 3.71
C ARG A 256 4.57 -14.39 3.44
N LEU A 257 5.27 -15.51 3.34
CA LEU A 257 4.69 -16.83 3.12
C LEU A 257 3.99 -17.36 4.38
N PRO A 258 3.13 -18.38 4.21
CA PRO A 258 2.69 -19.20 5.34
C PRO A 258 3.89 -19.69 6.16
N GLY A 259 3.74 -19.70 7.48
CA GLY A 259 4.83 -19.99 8.41
C GLY A 259 5.84 -18.86 8.63
N GLY A 260 5.60 -17.66 8.07
CA GLY A 260 6.26 -16.41 8.46
C GLY A 260 7.59 -16.11 7.77
N ARG A 261 7.99 -16.89 6.76
CA ARG A 261 9.16 -16.55 5.94
C ARG A 261 8.85 -15.33 5.07
N VAL A 262 9.67 -14.30 5.17
CA VAL A 262 9.63 -13.15 4.26
C VAL A 262 10.64 -13.33 3.13
N VAL A 263 10.18 -13.15 1.90
CA VAL A 263 11.00 -13.12 0.68
C VAL A 263 10.90 -11.72 0.10
N ARG A 264 12.04 -11.09 -0.18
CA ARG A 264 12.11 -9.77 -0.84
C ARG A 264 12.96 -9.87 -2.11
N LEU A 265 12.38 -9.42 -3.22
CA LEU A 265 13.03 -9.24 -4.52
C LEU A 265 13.02 -7.74 -4.89
N GLY A 266 13.75 -7.36 -5.93
CA GLY A 266 13.86 -5.97 -6.39
C GLY A 266 15.25 -5.33 -6.28
N ASN A 267 16.32 -6.13 -6.26
CA ASN A 267 17.68 -5.62 -6.49
C ASN A 267 17.99 -5.78 -7.98
N PRO A 268 18.40 -4.72 -8.69
CA PRO A 268 18.79 -4.84 -10.08
C PRO A 268 19.83 -5.94 -10.24
N VAL A 269 19.72 -6.68 -11.35
CA VAL A 269 20.61 -7.79 -11.72
C VAL A 269 20.47 -9.03 -10.82
N VAL A 270 20.55 -8.90 -9.50
CA VAL A 270 20.62 -10.05 -8.56
C VAL A 270 19.25 -10.67 -8.31
N SER A 271 18.22 -9.85 -8.20
CA SER A 271 16.85 -10.32 -7.98
C SER A 271 15.84 -9.38 -8.66
N PRO A 272 15.91 -9.22 -9.99
CA PRO A 272 15.08 -8.26 -10.70
C PRO A 272 13.59 -8.60 -10.57
N VAL A 273 12.77 -7.56 -10.62
CA VAL A 273 11.30 -7.65 -10.72
C VAL A 273 10.91 -6.84 -11.93
N ARG A 274 10.19 -7.47 -12.87
CA ARG A 274 9.52 -6.78 -13.97
C ARG A 274 8.10 -6.46 -13.55
N ALA A 275 7.60 -5.31 -13.95
CA ALA A 275 6.24 -4.87 -13.73
C ALA A 275 5.67 -4.35 -15.04
N ASP A 276 4.46 -4.78 -15.37
CA ASP A 276 3.62 -4.23 -16.44
C ASP A 276 2.30 -3.81 -15.80
N VAL A 277 2.05 -2.50 -15.74
CA VAL A 277 0.98 -1.90 -14.95
C VAL A 277 0.16 -0.96 -15.81
N THR A 278 -1.16 -1.13 -15.74
CA THR A 278 -2.17 -0.21 -16.26
C THR A 278 -3.05 0.27 -15.10
N ASP A 279 -4.04 1.11 -15.41
CA ASP A 279 -4.95 1.64 -14.38
C ASP A 279 -5.89 0.57 -13.80
N GLU A 280 -5.94 -0.62 -14.41
CA GLU A 280 -6.81 -1.73 -14.03
C GLU A 280 -6.10 -3.08 -13.86
N ARG A 281 -4.80 -3.18 -14.18
CA ARG A 281 -4.05 -4.44 -14.20
C ARG A 281 -2.61 -4.26 -13.70
N TRP A 282 -2.14 -5.20 -12.88
CA TRP A 282 -0.77 -5.24 -12.36
C TRP A 282 -0.18 -6.63 -12.60
N GLU A 283 0.82 -6.74 -13.47
CA GLU A 283 1.53 -8.00 -13.72
C GLU A 283 2.98 -7.87 -13.27
N LEU A 284 3.37 -8.60 -12.23
CA LEU A 284 4.72 -8.58 -11.69
C LEU A 284 5.36 -9.97 -11.77
N GLU A 285 6.61 -10.00 -12.22
CA GLU A 285 7.45 -11.20 -12.20
C GLU A 285 8.82 -10.91 -11.59
N GLY A 286 9.08 -11.49 -10.42
CA GLY A 286 10.34 -11.41 -9.70
C GLY A 286 11.08 -12.74 -9.71
N ARG A 287 12.40 -12.72 -9.92
CA ARG A 287 13.26 -13.92 -9.80
C ARG A 287 14.58 -13.58 -9.13
N GLY A 288 15.05 -14.43 -8.22
CA GLY A 288 16.35 -14.26 -7.55
C GLY A 288 16.55 -15.17 -6.35
N TYR A 289 17.79 -15.50 -6.00
CA TYR A 289 18.15 -16.35 -4.85
C TYR A 289 17.44 -17.72 -4.82
N GLY A 290 17.09 -18.26 -5.99
CA GLY A 290 16.32 -19.50 -6.14
C GLY A 290 14.81 -19.36 -5.90
N TRP A 291 14.29 -18.14 -5.81
CA TRP A 291 12.87 -17.82 -5.76
C TRP A 291 12.38 -17.27 -7.10
N GLU A 292 11.12 -17.58 -7.40
CA GLU A 292 10.34 -16.96 -8.48
C GLU A 292 8.96 -16.62 -7.91
N ILE A 293 8.52 -15.39 -8.13
CA ILE A 293 7.24 -14.87 -7.64
C ILE A 293 6.54 -14.23 -8.83
N ARG A 294 5.28 -14.62 -9.05
CA ARG A 294 4.38 -13.98 -10.00
C ARG A 294 3.19 -13.42 -9.26
N VAL A 295 2.79 -12.21 -9.62
CA VAL A 295 1.62 -11.52 -9.08
C VAL A 295 0.80 -11.00 -10.25
N SER A 296 -0.50 -11.27 -10.26
CA SER A 296 -1.46 -10.71 -11.20
C SER A 296 -2.58 -10.05 -10.40
N GLY A 297 -2.66 -8.72 -10.50
CA GLY A 297 -3.66 -7.89 -9.87
C GLY A 297 -4.64 -7.32 -10.89
N ARG A 298 -5.90 -7.17 -10.50
CA ARG A 298 -6.92 -6.49 -11.33
C ARG A 298 -7.96 -5.78 -10.50
N SER A 299 -8.40 -4.62 -10.97
CA SER A 299 -9.55 -3.91 -10.42
C SER A 299 -10.12 -2.94 -11.45
N PRO A 300 -11.45 -2.90 -11.66
CA PRO A 300 -12.09 -1.94 -12.56
C PRO A 300 -11.84 -0.49 -12.15
N LEU A 301 -11.56 0.40 -13.13
CA LEU A 301 -11.20 1.80 -12.90
C LEU A 301 -12.32 2.60 -12.21
N ASP A 302 -13.59 2.25 -12.45
CA ASP A 302 -14.74 2.88 -11.77
C ASP A 302 -14.73 2.67 -10.25
N ARG A 303 -14.07 1.60 -9.77
CA ARG A 303 -13.90 1.29 -8.35
C ARG A 303 -12.68 1.95 -7.70
N ALA A 304 -11.91 2.74 -8.45
CA ALA A 304 -10.75 3.43 -7.90
C ALA A 304 -11.14 4.72 -7.16
N HIS A 305 -10.49 4.96 -6.04
CA HIS A 305 -10.35 6.28 -5.45
C HIS A 305 -9.33 7.07 -6.26
N VAL A 306 -9.50 8.39 -6.31
CA VAL A 306 -8.40 9.28 -6.65
C VAL A 306 -7.86 9.85 -5.35
N LEU A 307 -6.59 9.57 -5.05
CA LEU A 307 -5.92 10.05 -3.84
C LEU A 307 -5.00 11.24 -4.12
N PRO A 308 -4.86 12.16 -3.15
CA PRO A 308 -3.97 13.29 -3.30
C PRO A 308 -2.53 12.90 -3.03
N VAL A 309 -1.61 13.55 -3.74
CA VAL A 309 -0.19 13.61 -3.36
C VAL A 309 0.18 15.04 -3.00
N PRO A 310 1.07 15.24 -2.02
CA PRO A 310 1.59 16.56 -1.73
C PRO A 310 2.60 16.99 -2.79
N LEU A 311 2.59 18.28 -3.11
CA LEU A 311 3.65 18.99 -3.80
C LEU A 311 4.30 19.94 -2.77
N PRO A 312 5.31 19.48 -1.99
CA PRO A 312 5.79 20.23 -0.83
C PRO A 312 6.33 21.62 -1.19
N SER A 313 7.05 21.72 -2.31
CA SER A 313 7.62 22.98 -2.84
C SER A 313 6.54 24.02 -3.18
N GLU A 314 5.34 23.57 -3.55
CA GLU A 314 4.19 24.41 -3.90
C GLU A 314 3.20 24.59 -2.74
N ASN A 315 3.47 23.98 -1.58
CA ASN A 315 2.62 24.02 -0.39
C ASN A 315 1.15 23.65 -0.65
N ARG A 316 0.90 22.66 -1.52
CA ARG A 316 -0.46 22.21 -1.87
C ARG A 316 -0.53 20.71 -2.12
N ASN A 317 -1.75 20.19 -2.12
CA ASN A 317 -2.05 18.86 -2.66
C ASN A 317 -2.40 18.96 -4.15
N SER A 318 -2.21 17.85 -4.85
CA SER A 318 -2.71 17.61 -6.21
C SER A 318 -3.30 16.22 -6.30
N ALA A 319 -4.20 15.97 -7.24
CA ALA A 319 -4.58 14.61 -7.60
C ALA A 319 -3.32 13.84 -8.01
N GLY A 320 -3.08 12.68 -7.40
CA GLY A 320 -1.80 12.00 -7.51
C GLY A 320 -1.89 10.57 -8.02
N SER A 321 -2.89 9.81 -7.58
CA SER A 321 -2.99 8.40 -7.95
C SER A 321 -4.41 7.90 -8.08
N ILE A 322 -4.52 6.85 -8.89
CA ILE A 322 -5.67 5.96 -8.98
C ILE A 322 -5.38 4.82 -8.00
N GLU A 323 -6.16 4.75 -6.91
CA GLU A 323 -6.00 3.77 -5.83
C GLU A 323 -7.25 2.91 -5.70
N HIS A 324 -7.09 1.61 -5.91
CA HIS A 324 -8.13 0.63 -5.62
C HIS A 324 -7.92 0.11 -4.21
N LEU A 325 -8.91 0.23 -3.31
CA LEU A 325 -8.78 -0.36 -1.98
C LEU A 325 -9.18 -1.83 -1.96
N SER A 326 -9.90 -2.33 -2.96
CA SER A 326 -10.45 -3.69 -2.99
C SER A 326 -10.44 -4.32 -4.40
N GLY A 327 -9.26 -4.69 -4.87
CA GLY A 327 -9.02 -5.46 -6.09
C GLY A 327 -8.80 -6.95 -5.84
N GLU A 328 -8.69 -7.70 -6.93
CA GLU A 328 -8.27 -9.09 -6.91
C GLU A 328 -6.76 -9.17 -7.11
N LEU A 329 -6.09 -10.04 -6.35
CA LEU A 329 -4.68 -10.33 -6.50
C LEU A 329 -4.43 -11.83 -6.41
N GLU A 330 -3.86 -12.38 -7.46
CA GLU A 330 -3.39 -13.75 -7.57
C GLU A 330 -1.88 -13.79 -7.42
N VAL A 331 -1.37 -14.80 -6.72
CA VAL A 331 0.07 -14.94 -6.48
C VAL A 331 0.51 -16.39 -6.61
N GLU A 332 1.67 -16.58 -7.22
CA GLU A 332 2.39 -17.86 -7.25
C GLU A 332 3.82 -17.64 -6.75
N VAL A 333 4.25 -18.47 -5.79
CA VAL A 333 5.62 -18.49 -5.29
C VAL A 333 6.23 -19.86 -5.54
N ARG A 334 7.33 -19.89 -6.28
CA ARG A 334 8.15 -21.07 -6.53
C ARG A 334 9.52 -20.93 -5.87
N ARG A 335 10.06 -22.04 -5.38
CA ARG A 335 11.45 -22.18 -4.91
C ARG A 335 12.14 -23.28 -5.69
N ARG A 336 13.22 -22.93 -6.41
CA ARG A 336 13.98 -23.84 -7.28
C ARG A 336 13.06 -24.63 -8.22
N GLY A 337 12.10 -23.93 -8.85
CA GLY A 337 11.13 -24.49 -9.79
C GLY A 337 9.92 -25.19 -9.16
N ARG A 338 9.94 -25.50 -7.86
CA ARG A 338 8.79 -26.13 -7.17
C ARG A 338 7.83 -25.07 -6.64
N LEU A 339 6.54 -25.21 -6.93
CA LEU A 339 5.49 -24.39 -6.31
C LEU A 339 5.45 -24.65 -4.80
N VAL A 340 5.55 -23.58 -4.01
CA VAL A 340 5.51 -23.65 -2.55
C VAL A 340 4.32 -22.93 -1.95
N TRP A 341 3.74 -21.94 -2.65
CA TRP A 341 2.51 -21.28 -2.25
C TRP A 341 1.85 -20.66 -3.48
N SER A 342 0.52 -20.72 -3.54
CA SER A 342 -0.30 -19.98 -4.50
C SER A 342 -1.64 -19.73 -3.86
N ASP A 343 -2.14 -18.51 -4.01
CA ASP A 343 -3.40 -18.10 -3.40
C ASP A 343 -3.96 -16.87 -4.11
N ARG A 344 -5.14 -16.45 -3.69
CA ARG A 344 -5.86 -15.31 -4.21
C ARG A 344 -6.46 -14.50 -3.07
N SER A 345 -6.36 -13.17 -3.19
CA SER A 345 -7.08 -12.22 -2.35
C SER A 345 -8.08 -11.42 -3.18
N TRP A 346 -9.20 -11.04 -2.56
CA TRP A 346 -10.24 -10.17 -3.12
C TRP A 346 -10.24 -8.77 -2.48
N LEU A 347 -9.28 -8.53 -1.57
CA LEU A 347 -9.12 -7.29 -0.81
C LEU A 347 -7.70 -6.76 -1.03
N ALA A 348 -7.24 -6.74 -2.27
CA ALA A 348 -5.95 -6.18 -2.62
C ALA A 348 -6.06 -4.66 -2.81
N ALA A 349 -5.14 -3.92 -2.21
CA ALA A 349 -4.90 -2.53 -2.55
C ALA A 349 -3.99 -2.47 -3.79
N LEU A 350 -4.34 -1.65 -4.79
CA LEU A 350 -3.61 -1.55 -6.05
C LEU A 350 -3.58 -0.08 -6.50
N GLU A 351 -2.39 0.47 -6.67
CA GLU A 351 -2.18 1.87 -7.02
C GLU A 351 -1.49 2.01 -8.37
N HIS A 352 -1.94 2.98 -9.16
CA HIS A 352 -1.21 3.49 -10.31
C HIS A 352 -1.15 5.02 -10.24
N GLY A 353 0.05 5.54 -9.98
CA GLY A 353 0.27 6.94 -9.72
C GLY A 353 0.89 7.70 -10.88
N GLY A 354 0.58 8.99 -10.91
CA GLY A 354 1.04 9.98 -11.89
C GLY A 354 0.05 11.13 -11.95
N LEU A 355 0.55 12.38 -11.86
CA LEU A 355 -0.30 13.58 -11.77
C LEU A 355 -1.26 13.69 -12.97
N ASP A 356 -0.74 13.62 -14.18
CA ASP A 356 -1.53 13.71 -15.42
C ASP A 356 -2.60 12.62 -15.50
N ARG A 357 -2.28 11.42 -15.00
CA ARG A 357 -3.20 10.27 -14.98
C ARG A 357 -4.36 10.51 -14.01
N ALA A 358 -4.04 10.89 -12.78
CA ALA A 358 -5.04 11.15 -11.75
C ALA A 358 -5.95 12.33 -12.15
N GLU A 359 -5.38 13.38 -12.73
CA GLU A 359 -6.15 14.52 -13.24
C GLU A 359 -7.05 14.13 -14.42
N ALA A 360 -6.55 13.31 -15.35
CA ALA A 360 -7.36 12.78 -16.44
C ALA A 360 -8.56 11.95 -15.93
N GLU A 361 -8.37 11.19 -14.86
CA GLU A 361 -9.44 10.41 -14.25
C GLU A 361 -10.50 11.29 -13.56
N LEU A 362 -10.09 12.32 -12.80
CA LEU A 362 -11.04 13.30 -12.25
C LEU A 362 -11.84 13.99 -13.36
N ARG A 363 -11.18 14.37 -14.46
CA ARG A 363 -11.83 14.99 -15.61
C ARG A 363 -12.81 14.03 -16.28
N ARG A 364 -12.46 12.75 -16.43
CA ARG A 364 -13.35 11.69 -16.96
C ARG A 364 -14.64 11.58 -16.12
N ARG A 365 -14.53 11.70 -14.80
CA ARG A 365 -15.65 11.67 -13.83
C ARG A 365 -16.46 12.96 -13.77
N GLY A 366 -16.02 14.03 -14.44
CA GLY A 366 -16.66 15.34 -14.36
C GLY A 366 -16.47 16.04 -13.01
N VAL A 367 -15.42 15.68 -12.27
CA VAL A 367 -15.05 16.35 -11.01
C VAL A 367 -14.50 17.75 -11.35
N PRO A 368 -14.87 18.80 -10.59
CA PRO A 368 -14.37 20.15 -10.83
C PRO A 368 -12.84 20.26 -10.82
N GLU A 369 -12.32 21.18 -11.65
CA GLU A 369 -10.89 21.51 -11.67
C GLU A 369 -10.42 22.01 -10.29
N GLY A 370 -9.23 21.57 -9.87
CA GLY A 370 -8.64 21.92 -8.57
C GLY A 370 -8.98 20.96 -7.44
N GLU A 371 -9.95 20.06 -7.61
CA GLU A 371 -10.15 18.95 -6.68
C GLU A 371 -8.95 18.01 -6.67
N THR A 372 -8.62 17.48 -5.49
CA THR A 372 -7.39 16.69 -5.28
C THR A 372 -7.66 15.21 -5.06
N GLY A 373 -8.93 14.81 -5.07
CA GLY A 373 -9.33 13.42 -4.97
C GLY A 373 -10.84 13.24 -5.10
N ALA A 374 -11.26 12.00 -5.28
CA ALA A 374 -12.66 11.63 -5.43
C ALA A 374 -12.86 10.16 -5.04
N PRO A 375 -14.02 9.79 -4.45
CA PRO A 375 -14.38 8.39 -4.28
C PRO A 375 -14.69 7.72 -5.64
N PRO A 376 -14.84 6.38 -5.66
CA PRO A 376 -15.40 5.62 -6.78
C PRO A 376 -16.76 6.14 -7.27
N VAL A 377 -17.13 5.78 -8.51
CA VAL A 377 -18.37 6.23 -9.19
C VAL A 377 -19.42 5.14 -9.37
#